data_AF-A0A819R4J5-F1
#
_entry.id   AF-A0A819R4J5-F1
#
_cell.length_a   1.000
_cell.length_b   1.000
_cell.length_c   1.000
_cell.angle_alpha   90.00
_cell.angle_beta   90.00
_cell.angle_gamma   90.00
#
_symmetry.space_group_name_H-M   'P 1'
#
loop_
_entity.id
_entity.type
_entity.pdbx_description
1 polymer ?
#
loop_
_entity_poly.entity_id
_entity_poly.type
_entity_poly.pdbx_seq_one_letter_code
_entity_poly.pdbx_strand_id
1 'polypeptide(L)'
;MAKVVIRPQRFTPEEWKLASKVKHKNTERDRTVAERLILECDRLDQEGRGNVEQTLADVNKKLDQRLDHIKNWKGELEVKRSEIEKEIDATEVYLVRIEKRLQSLQDNLHIVQTTLSNREKRYDIDLVHDDVQKDLIMEVTAIQAAITLLTRTIEQTKEQLR
;
A
#
# COMPACT_ATOMS: atom_id res chain seq x y z
N MET A 1 92.85 -28.22 21.42
CA MET A 1 92.23 -29.34 20.67
C MET A 1 91.85 -28.85 19.29
N ALA A 2 92.37 -29.48 18.23
CA ALA A 2 92.14 -29.06 16.85
C ALA A 2 90.70 -29.40 16.38
N LYS A 3 90.02 -28.47 15.72
CA LYS A 3 88.69 -28.71 15.13
C LYS A 3 88.81 -29.69 13.95
N VAL A 4 88.02 -30.76 13.99
CA VAL A 4 87.86 -31.70 12.87
C VAL A 4 87.18 -30.95 11.71
N VAL A 5 87.92 -30.73 10.63
CA VAL A 5 87.38 -30.16 9.39
C VAL A 5 86.64 -31.27 8.66
N ILE A 6 85.33 -31.32 8.81
CA ILE A 6 84.46 -32.17 7.99
C ILE A 6 84.55 -31.63 6.56
N ARG A 7 85.17 -32.41 5.66
CA ARG A 7 85.21 -32.02 4.24
C ARG A 7 83.80 -32.15 3.66
N PRO A 8 83.29 -31.13 2.94
CA PRO A 8 82.01 -31.24 2.27
C PRO A 8 82.02 -32.42 1.29
N GLN A 9 80.90 -33.13 1.20
CA GLN A 9 80.67 -34.12 0.16
C GLN A 9 80.93 -33.49 -1.21
N ARG A 10 81.75 -34.15 -2.04
CA ARG A 10 82.08 -33.69 -3.39
C ARG A 10 81.31 -34.54 -4.39
N PHE A 11 80.62 -33.87 -5.30
CA PHE A 11 79.89 -34.52 -6.38
C PHE A 11 80.72 -34.54 -7.64
N THR A 12 80.53 -35.58 -8.45
CA THR A 12 81.10 -35.65 -9.79
C THR A 12 80.38 -34.66 -10.72
N PRO A 13 81.05 -34.20 -11.79
CA PRO A 13 80.40 -33.38 -12.81
C PRO A 13 79.15 -34.02 -13.41
N GLU A 14 79.10 -35.35 -13.52
CA GLU A 14 77.94 -36.07 -14.06
C GLU A 14 76.75 -36.12 -13.09
N GLU A 15 76.98 -36.32 -11.79
CA GLU A 15 75.93 -36.21 -10.76
C GLU A 15 75.35 -34.79 -10.71
N TRP A 16 76.22 -33.77 -10.82
CA TRP A 16 75.79 -32.38 -10.88
C TRP A 16 74.95 -32.09 -12.13
N LYS A 17 75.36 -32.59 -13.31
CA LYS A 17 74.59 -32.45 -14.55
C LYS A 17 73.23 -33.12 -14.46
N LEU A 18 73.16 -34.33 -13.91
CA LEU A 18 71.90 -35.07 -13.74
C LEU A 18 70.96 -34.35 -12.76
N ALA A 19 71.46 -33.94 -11.60
CA ALA A 19 70.68 -33.20 -10.62
C ALA A 19 70.19 -31.84 -11.17
N SER A 20 71.04 -31.14 -11.91
CA SER A 20 70.69 -29.87 -12.57
C SER A 20 69.61 -30.08 -13.63
N LYS A 21 69.68 -31.16 -14.41
CA LYS A 21 68.65 -31.51 -15.42
C LYS A 21 67.30 -31.83 -14.78
N VAL A 22 67.29 -32.61 -13.69
CA VAL A 22 66.06 -32.90 -12.94
C VAL A 22 65.48 -31.63 -12.31
N LYS A 23 66.33 -30.80 -11.70
CA LYS A 23 65.91 -29.52 -11.11
C LYS A 23 65.30 -28.61 -12.18
N HIS A 24 65.95 -28.48 -13.33
CA HIS A 24 65.43 -27.69 -14.45
C HIS A 24 64.05 -28.21 -14.89
N LYS A 25 63.89 -29.51 -15.11
CA LYS A 25 62.58 -30.10 -15.48
C LYS A 25 61.49 -29.82 -14.44
N ASN A 26 61.81 -29.92 -13.15
CA ASN A 26 60.86 -29.64 -12.07
C ASN A 26 60.48 -28.16 -12.04
N THR A 27 61.46 -27.26 -12.16
CA THR A 27 61.21 -25.81 -12.23
C THR A 27 60.34 -25.43 -13.43
N GLU A 28 60.58 -26.00 -14.61
CA GLU A 28 59.73 -25.77 -15.80
C GLU A 28 58.29 -26.26 -15.58
N ARG A 29 58.13 -27.42 -14.93
CA ARG A 29 56.80 -27.95 -14.56
C ARG A 29 56.09 -27.02 -13.58
N ASP A 30 56.77 -26.60 -12.52
CA ASP A 30 56.20 -25.72 -11.49
C ASP A 30 55.87 -24.33 -12.07
N ARG A 31 56.72 -23.82 -12.98
CA ARG A 31 56.45 -22.61 -13.76
C ARG A 31 55.17 -22.75 -14.60
N THR A 32 55.04 -23.84 -15.35
CA THR A 32 53.84 -24.08 -16.20
C THR A 32 52.56 -24.13 -15.35
N VAL A 33 52.63 -24.75 -14.17
CA VAL A 33 51.50 -24.80 -13.22
C VAL A 33 51.19 -23.41 -12.67
N ALA A 34 52.19 -22.62 -12.29
CA ALA A 34 52.01 -21.26 -11.80
C ALA A 34 51.40 -20.34 -12.87
N GLU A 35 51.89 -20.40 -14.10
CA GLU A 35 51.33 -19.65 -15.24
C GLU A 35 49.86 -20.00 -15.48
N ARG A 36 49.51 -21.30 -15.43
CA ARG A 36 48.11 -21.73 -15.53
C ARG A 36 47.26 -21.20 -14.38
N LEU A 37 47.79 -21.23 -13.15
CA LEU A 37 47.07 -20.74 -11.98
C LEU A 37 46.79 -19.24 -12.09
N ILE A 38 47.76 -18.44 -12.55
CA ILE A 38 47.58 -17.00 -12.77
C ILE A 38 46.46 -16.76 -13.80
N LEU A 39 46.50 -17.46 -14.94
CA LEU A 39 45.45 -17.34 -15.96
C LEU A 39 44.07 -17.70 -15.42
N GLU A 40 43.97 -18.74 -14.59
CA GLU A 40 42.71 -19.13 -13.97
C GLU A 40 42.24 -18.12 -12.92
N CYS A 41 43.16 -17.54 -12.13
CA CYS A 41 42.84 -16.46 -11.21
C CYS A 41 42.30 -15.22 -11.94
N ASP A 42 42.95 -14.82 -13.04
CA ASP A 42 42.51 -13.69 -13.86
C ASP A 42 41.14 -13.95 -14.48
N ARG A 43 40.90 -15.18 -14.96
CA ARG A 43 39.59 -15.60 -15.50
C ARG A 43 38.50 -15.51 -14.43
N LEU A 44 38.76 -16.02 -13.22
CA LEU A 44 37.82 -15.99 -12.11
C LEU A 44 37.56 -14.57 -11.60
N ASP A 45 38.57 -13.70 -11.58
CA ASP A 45 38.38 -12.29 -11.23
C ASP A 45 37.50 -11.57 -12.26
N GLN A 46 37.75 -11.78 -13.56
CA GLN A 46 36.91 -11.21 -14.62
C GLN A 46 35.47 -11.73 -14.55
N GLU A 47 35.28 -13.04 -14.37
CA GLU A 47 33.96 -13.65 -14.21
C GLU A 47 33.24 -13.11 -12.96
N GLY A 48 33.95 -13.02 -11.82
CA GLY A 48 33.43 -12.47 -10.58
C GLY A 48 32.97 -11.02 -10.73
N ARG A 49 33.79 -10.18 -11.37
CA ARG A 49 33.45 -8.78 -11.65
C ARG A 49 32.24 -8.66 -12.57
N GLY A 50 32.20 -9.43 -13.66
CA GLY A 50 31.06 -9.44 -14.58
C GLY A 50 29.76 -9.86 -13.91
N ASN A 51 29.81 -10.90 -13.07
CA ASN A 51 28.66 -11.37 -12.30
C ASN A 51 28.17 -10.31 -11.30
N VAL A 52 29.09 -9.64 -10.60
CA VAL A 52 28.75 -8.55 -9.67
C VAL A 52 28.12 -7.38 -10.40
N GLU A 53 28.73 -6.93 -11.50
CA GLU A 53 28.22 -5.81 -12.31
C GLU A 53 26.82 -6.09 -12.84
N GLN A 54 26.60 -7.27 -13.42
CA GLN A 54 25.28 -7.68 -13.92
C GLN A 54 24.26 -7.77 -12.79
N THR A 55 24.63 -8.38 -11.66
CA THR A 55 23.71 -8.53 -10.51
C THR A 55 23.34 -7.16 -9.95
N LEU A 56 24.30 -6.24 -9.81
CA LEU A 56 24.04 -4.89 -9.32
C LEU A 56 23.14 -4.10 -10.29
N ALA A 57 23.38 -4.19 -11.59
CA ALA A 57 22.53 -3.56 -12.60
C ALA A 57 21.09 -4.09 -12.53
N ASP A 58 20.91 -5.40 -12.42
CA ASP A 58 19.59 -6.03 -12.33
C ASP A 58 18.87 -5.68 -11.03
N VAL A 59 19.58 -5.66 -9.90
CA VAL A 59 19.01 -5.29 -8.60
C VAL A 59 18.62 -3.82 -8.58
N ASN A 60 19.49 -2.91 -9.03
CA ASN A 60 19.19 -1.48 -9.09
C ASN A 60 17.97 -1.20 -9.96
N LYS A 61 17.90 -1.81 -11.16
CA LYS A 61 16.74 -1.69 -12.04
C LYS A 61 15.44 -2.15 -11.36
N LYS A 62 15.47 -3.28 -10.65
CA LYS A 62 14.30 -3.78 -9.90
C LYS A 62 13.92 -2.87 -8.74
N LEU A 63 14.91 -2.28 -8.06
CA LEU A 63 14.68 -1.33 -6.98
C LEU A 63 14.04 -0.04 -7.50
N ASP A 64 14.54 0.50 -8.62
CA ASP A 64 13.98 1.70 -9.26
C ASP A 64 12.53 1.46 -9.68
N GLN A 65 12.25 0.34 -10.36
CA GLN A 65 10.88 -0.04 -10.73
C GLN A 65 9.96 -0.15 -9.51
N ARG A 66 10.42 -0.78 -8.42
CA ARG A 66 9.64 -0.92 -7.19
C ARG A 66 9.39 0.44 -6.53
N LEU A 67 10.38 1.33 -6.55
CA LEU A 67 10.28 2.67 -6.00
C LEU A 67 9.27 3.51 -6.79
N ASP A 68 9.27 3.42 -8.11
CA ASP A 68 8.27 4.07 -8.96
C ASP A 68 6.86 3.50 -8.72
N HIS A 69 6.72 2.19 -8.61
CA HIS A 69 5.44 1.57 -8.26
C HIS A 69 4.92 2.07 -6.91
N ILE A 70 5.78 2.11 -5.88
CA ILE A 70 5.40 2.59 -4.55
C ILE A 70 4.96 4.07 -4.61
N LYS A 71 5.68 4.92 -5.35
CA LYS A 71 5.32 6.32 -5.54
C LYS A 71 3.97 6.47 -6.23
N ASN A 72 3.72 5.71 -7.29
CA ASN A 72 2.45 5.75 -8.03
C ASN A 72 1.29 5.32 -7.12
N TRP A 73 1.42 4.17 -6.45
CA TRP A 73 0.41 3.69 -5.51
C TRP A 73 0.16 4.67 -4.37
N LYS A 74 1.22 5.28 -3.84
CA LYS A 74 1.07 6.34 -2.83
C LYS A 74 0.26 7.52 -3.38
N GLY A 75 0.57 7.99 -4.58
CA GLY A 75 -0.16 9.08 -5.23
C GLY A 75 -1.64 8.73 -5.47
N GLU A 76 -1.92 7.53 -5.97
CA GLU A 76 -3.30 7.05 -6.18
C GLU A 76 -4.08 6.96 -4.86
N LEU A 77 -3.45 6.47 -3.79
CA LEU A 77 -4.06 6.42 -2.46
C LEU A 77 -4.32 7.82 -1.88
N GLU A 78 -3.42 8.77 -2.08
CA GLU A 78 -3.61 10.16 -1.67
C GLU A 78 -4.78 10.83 -2.41
N VAL A 79 -4.90 10.59 -3.72
CA VAL A 79 -6.05 11.06 -4.52
C VAL A 79 -7.34 10.42 -4.01
N LYS A 80 -7.37 9.09 -3.85
CA LYS A 80 -8.58 8.38 -3.39
C LYS A 80 -8.98 8.82 -1.98
N ARG A 81 -8.02 9.05 -1.10
CA ARG A 81 -8.27 9.60 0.23
C ARG A 81 -8.93 10.97 0.14
N SER A 82 -8.42 11.89 -0.69
CA SER A 82 -9.01 13.22 -0.86
C SER A 82 -10.44 13.15 -1.43
N GLU A 83 -10.71 12.23 -2.35
CA GLU A 83 -12.07 12.00 -2.85
C GLU A 83 -13.02 11.50 -1.76
N ILE A 84 -12.58 10.56 -0.92
CA ILE A 84 -13.38 10.04 0.19
C ILE A 84 -13.64 11.12 1.24
N GLU A 85 -12.64 11.94 1.57
CA GLU A 85 -12.81 13.07 2.49
C GLU A 85 -13.88 14.05 1.98
N LYS A 86 -13.87 14.38 0.68
CA LYS A 86 -14.91 15.23 0.08
C LYS A 86 -16.30 14.60 0.10
N GLU A 87 -16.38 13.28 -0.11
CA GLU A 87 -17.64 12.55 -0.06
C GLU A 87 -18.21 12.50 1.37
N ILE A 88 -17.34 12.33 2.37
CA ILE A 88 -17.70 12.40 3.80
C ILE A 88 -18.26 13.79 4.12
N ASP A 89 -17.53 14.85 3.77
CA ASP A 89 -17.96 16.24 4.00
C ASP A 89 -19.33 16.52 3.34
N ALA A 90 -19.52 16.07 2.10
CA ALA A 90 -20.79 16.21 1.38
C ALA A 90 -21.92 15.44 2.07
N THR A 91 -21.65 14.21 2.51
CA THR A 91 -22.62 13.34 3.20
C THR A 91 -23.03 13.92 4.56
N GLU A 92 -22.09 14.50 5.31
CA GLU A 92 -22.39 15.22 6.56
C GLU A 92 -23.30 16.43 6.32
N VAL A 93 -23.04 17.22 5.26
CA VAL A 93 -23.89 18.35 4.87
C VAL A 93 -25.31 17.88 4.54
N TYR A 94 -25.43 16.76 3.80
CA TYR A 94 -26.74 16.18 3.51
C TYR A 94 -27.45 15.68 4.75
N LEU A 95 -26.74 15.05 5.69
CA LEU A 95 -27.30 14.59 6.95
C LEU A 95 -27.94 15.76 7.72
N VAL A 96 -27.20 16.85 7.91
CA VAL A 96 -27.71 18.07 8.57
C VAL A 96 -28.93 18.63 7.86
N ARG A 97 -28.95 18.62 6.52
CA ARG A 97 -30.09 19.10 5.73
C ARG A 97 -31.32 18.23 5.92
N ILE A 98 -31.16 16.90 5.98
CA ILE A 98 -32.26 15.95 6.20
C ILE A 98 -32.81 16.10 7.63
N GLU A 99 -31.94 16.23 8.63
CA GLU A 99 -32.34 16.46 10.02
C GLU A 99 -33.15 17.76 10.18
N LYS A 100 -32.70 18.86 9.57
CA LYS A 100 -33.46 20.12 9.55
C LYS A 100 -34.82 19.97 8.86
N ARG A 101 -34.89 19.22 7.77
CA ARG A 101 -36.15 18.97 7.06
C ARG A 101 -37.11 18.12 7.90
N LEU A 102 -36.59 17.12 8.60
CA LEU A 102 -37.36 16.28 9.52
C LEU A 102 -37.99 17.14 10.62
N GLN A 103 -37.20 18.01 11.28
CA GLN A 103 -37.71 18.92 12.29
C GLN A 103 -38.83 19.81 11.75
N SER A 104 -38.63 20.41 10.57
CA SER A 104 -39.65 21.26 9.94
C SER A 104 -40.96 20.51 9.65
N LEU A 105 -40.87 19.22 9.28
CA LEU A 105 -42.05 18.39 9.05
C LEU A 105 -42.76 18.01 10.36
N GLN A 106 -42.02 17.81 11.45
CA GLN A 106 -42.60 17.57 12.77
C GLN A 106 -43.36 18.81 13.27
N ASP A 107 -42.80 20.00 13.06
CA ASP A 107 -43.47 21.27 13.39
C ASP A 107 -44.75 21.44 12.57
N ASN A 108 -44.71 21.16 11.26
CA ASN A 108 -45.88 21.20 10.39
C ASN A 108 -46.95 20.17 10.80
N LEU A 109 -46.55 18.94 11.15
CA LEU A 109 -47.45 17.91 11.64
C LEU A 109 -48.23 18.41 12.88
N HIS A 110 -47.54 19.05 13.82
CA HIS A 110 -48.15 19.61 15.01
C HIS A 110 -49.20 20.69 14.68
N ILE A 111 -48.90 21.56 13.71
CA ILE A 111 -49.84 22.61 13.25
C ILE A 111 -51.10 21.98 12.64
N VAL A 112 -50.94 21.01 11.74
CA VAL A 112 -52.07 20.33 11.07
C VAL A 112 -52.93 19.58 12.10
N GLN A 113 -52.31 18.86 13.03
CA GLN A 113 -53.01 18.16 14.12
C GLN A 113 -53.76 19.14 15.04
N THR A 114 -53.14 20.27 15.40
CA THR A 114 -53.79 21.31 16.20
C THR A 114 -54.99 21.92 15.47
N THR A 115 -54.84 22.15 14.17
CA THR A 115 -55.94 22.64 13.30
C THR A 115 -57.08 21.65 13.29
N LEU A 116 -56.79 20.35 13.10
CA LEU A 116 -57.78 19.29 13.10
C LEU A 116 -58.52 19.19 14.44
N SER A 117 -57.78 19.23 15.56
CA SER A 117 -58.37 19.24 16.91
C SER A 117 -59.26 20.46 17.16
N ASN A 118 -58.90 21.64 16.65
CA ASN A 118 -59.74 22.83 16.76
C ASN A 118 -61.03 22.71 15.92
N ARG A 119 -60.98 22.02 14.78
CA ARG A 119 -62.18 21.74 13.97
C ARG A 119 -63.11 20.75 14.65
N GLU A 120 -62.56 19.76 15.37
CA GLU A 120 -63.33 18.80 16.17
C GLU A 120 -64.04 19.43 17.38
N LYS A 121 -63.63 20.64 17.82
CA LYS A 121 -64.28 21.40 18.89
C LYS A 121 -65.50 22.22 18.42
N ARG A 122 -65.84 22.20 17.13
CA ARG A 122 -67.06 22.86 16.63
C ARG A 122 -68.30 22.11 17.12
N TYR A 123 -69.42 22.82 17.26
CA TYR A 123 -70.66 22.28 17.82
C TYR A 123 -71.79 22.26 16.78
N ASP A 124 -72.77 21.37 17.01
CA ASP A 124 -73.99 21.25 16.21
C ASP A 124 -73.73 21.18 14.70
N ILE A 125 -74.37 22.08 13.93
CA ILE A 125 -74.30 22.12 12.47
C ILE A 125 -72.91 22.50 11.95
N ASP A 126 -72.05 23.12 12.78
CA ASP A 126 -70.71 23.54 12.39
C ASP A 126 -69.68 22.40 12.48
N LEU A 127 -70.03 21.26 13.10
CA LEU A 127 -69.21 20.05 13.11
C LEU A 127 -69.35 19.29 11.79
N VAL A 128 -68.66 19.77 10.76
CA VAL A 128 -68.76 19.27 9.39
C VAL A 128 -67.49 18.58 8.94
N HIS A 129 -67.66 17.42 8.29
CA HIS A 129 -66.60 16.72 7.56
C HIS A 129 -66.52 17.22 6.11
N ASP A 130 -66.13 18.49 5.96
CA ASP A 130 -65.96 19.15 4.68
C ASP A 130 -64.66 18.71 3.97
N ASP A 131 -64.42 19.24 2.78
CA ASP A 131 -63.24 18.89 2.01
C ASP A 131 -61.94 19.36 2.69
N VAL A 132 -61.98 20.46 3.45
CA VAL A 132 -60.83 20.90 4.27
C VAL A 132 -60.48 19.88 5.35
N GLN A 133 -61.46 19.28 6.03
CA GLN A 133 -61.21 18.22 7.02
C GLN A 133 -60.57 16.99 6.36
N LYS A 134 -61.04 16.58 5.18
CA LYS A 134 -60.46 15.46 4.42
C LYS A 134 -59.02 15.74 4.01
N ASP A 135 -58.76 16.93 3.48
CA ASP A 135 -57.43 17.35 3.04
C ASP A 135 -56.45 17.38 4.21
N LEU A 136 -56.86 17.89 5.39
CA LEU A 136 -56.02 17.87 6.60
C LEU A 136 -55.69 16.44 7.05
N ILE A 137 -56.62 15.49 6.97
CA ILE A 137 -56.36 14.07 7.31
C ILE A 137 -55.36 13.46 6.32
N MET A 138 -55.51 13.74 5.03
CA MET A 138 -54.58 13.31 4.00
C MET A 138 -53.19 13.93 4.22
N GLU A 139 -53.13 15.21 4.57
CA GLU A 139 -51.89 15.92 4.88
C GLU A 139 -51.16 15.31 6.07
N VAL A 140 -51.87 15.00 7.17
CA VAL A 140 -51.29 14.27 8.32
C VAL A 140 -50.66 12.95 7.87
N THR A 141 -51.39 12.18 7.06
CA THR A 141 -50.92 10.88 6.57
C THR A 141 -49.67 11.02 5.71
N ALA A 142 -49.65 12.00 4.80
CA ALA A 142 -48.52 12.29 3.93
C ALA A 142 -47.29 12.77 4.71
N ILE A 143 -47.46 13.67 5.68
CA ILE A 143 -46.37 14.17 6.53
C ILE A 143 -45.78 13.03 7.37
N GLN A 144 -46.62 12.17 7.97
CA GLN A 144 -46.15 11.05 8.78
C GLN A 144 -45.35 10.02 7.95
N ALA A 145 -45.78 9.76 6.72
CA ALA A 145 -45.04 8.92 5.78
C ALA A 145 -43.67 9.54 5.43
N ALA A 146 -43.63 10.85 5.16
CA ALA A 146 -42.38 11.57 4.90
C ALA A 146 -41.43 11.57 6.10
N ILE A 147 -41.94 11.77 7.32
CA ILE A 147 -41.16 11.68 8.57
C ILE A 147 -40.52 10.30 8.69
N THR A 148 -41.31 9.23 8.50
CA THR A 148 -40.82 7.85 8.59
C THR A 148 -39.69 7.59 7.59
N LEU A 149 -39.85 8.06 6.36
CA LEU A 149 -38.84 7.93 5.31
C LEU A 149 -37.54 8.66 5.71
N LEU A 150 -37.64 9.93 6.12
CA LEU A 150 -36.45 10.72 6.46
C LEU A 150 -35.73 10.18 7.69
N THR A 151 -36.44 9.68 8.71
CA THR A 151 -35.83 9.03 9.87
C THR A 151 -34.99 7.83 9.45
N ARG A 152 -35.54 6.96 8.59
CA ARG A 152 -34.79 5.82 8.06
C ARG A 152 -33.58 6.27 7.24
N THR A 153 -33.73 7.31 6.42
CA THR A 153 -32.60 7.85 5.64
C THR A 153 -31.50 8.39 6.54
N ILE A 154 -31.85 9.09 7.63
CA ILE A 154 -30.88 9.58 8.63
C ILE A 154 -30.11 8.41 9.24
N GLU A 155 -30.79 7.34 9.66
CA GLU A 155 -30.14 6.15 10.21
C GLU A 155 -29.16 5.51 9.21
N GLN A 156 -29.59 5.37 7.95
CA GLN A 156 -28.75 4.84 6.87
C GLN A 156 -27.53 5.73 6.60
N THR A 157 -27.71 7.04 6.52
CA THR A 157 -26.62 8.00 6.29
C THR A 157 -25.65 8.03 7.47
N LYS A 158 -26.14 7.92 8.72
CA LYS A 158 -25.28 7.82 9.90
C LYS A 158 -24.46 6.53 9.90
N GLU A 159 -25.03 5.41 9.48
CA GLU A 159 -24.29 4.16 9.34
C GLU A 159 -23.27 4.21 8.18
N GLN A 160 -23.56 4.93 7.10
CA GLN A 160 -22.59 5.16 6.01
C GLN A 160 -21.39 6.00 6.43
N LEU A 161 -21.57 6.90 7.41
CA LEU A 161 -20.51 7.76 7.95
C LEU A 161 -19.71 7.11 9.08
N ARG A 162 -20.12 5.93 9.56
CA ARG A 162 -19.51 5.21 10.69
C ARG A 162 -18.27 4.43 10.26
#